data_AF-A0A9X8EKM9-F1
#
_entry.id   AF-A0A9X8EKM9-F1
#
_cell.length_a   1.000
_cell.length_b   1.000
_cell.length_c   1.000
_cell.angle_alpha   90.00
_cell.angle_beta   90.00
_cell.angle_gamma   90.00
#
_symmetry.space_group_name_H-M   'P 1'
#
loop_
_entity.id
_entity.type
_entity.pdbx_description
1 polymer ?
#
loop_
_entity_poly.entity_id
_entity_poly.type
_entity_poly.pdbx_seq_one_letter_code
_entity_poly.pdbx_strand_id
1 'polypeptide(L)'
;MTDYTVPKMNDVSEGALDLGTVGEFTRAEVQRSASWHNKVLKLFVLDEQNKVLYDEVRPTPNNDRLAVWENIAKSILLGREGQQLRVYYEVDGVRSQVLTLTIKANFAAPLTVDLSGRNYIVFRTAAEEPSPPPEVPDYAQFTRTTAQAVNYESSDTKVARVDSSGKVSLLGNAEDPPVTITALDAAGASVGSYTLTVRGVRGLYLLSYDHELQAPGAALAATSYGLDVPTADDFSRFSAVYAAAKDDLAGYLKAQNLGLPDMTEKGFLGVVTDTSGSPTYLDLATLQVSSASPSQKGYAIGISQPH
;
A
#
# COMPACT_ATOMS: atom_id res chain seq x y z
N MET A 1 -2.22 -47.05 9.33
CA MET A 1 -3.00 -45.93 8.76
C MET A 1 -3.68 -45.26 9.92
N THR A 2 -3.52 -43.95 10.07
CA THR A 2 -4.12 -43.18 11.16
C THR A 2 -5.54 -42.77 10.77
N ASP A 3 -6.50 -42.93 11.68
CA ASP A 3 -7.92 -42.56 11.46
C ASP A 3 -8.17 -41.04 11.44
N TYR A 4 -7.12 -40.24 11.56
CA TYR A 4 -7.19 -38.78 11.61
C TYR A 4 -7.34 -38.17 10.22
N THR A 5 -8.45 -37.46 10.03
CA THR A 5 -8.84 -36.84 8.77
C THR A 5 -7.84 -35.77 8.36
N VAL A 6 -7.77 -35.52 7.05
CA VAL A 6 -7.01 -34.40 6.48
C VAL A 6 -7.44 -33.07 7.11
N PRO A 7 -6.50 -32.15 7.44
CA PRO A 7 -6.87 -30.79 7.83
C PRO A 7 -7.55 -30.08 6.66
N LYS A 8 -8.48 -29.17 6.97
CA LYS A 8 -9.10 -28.29 5.98
C LYS A 8 -8.42 -26.93 6.03
N MET A 9 -8.33 -26.25 4.89
CA MET A 9 -7.96 -24.85 4.83
C MET A 9 -9.05 -24.08 4.10
N ASN A 10 -9.61 -23.07 4.74
CA ASN A 10 -10.86 -22.44 4.29
C ASN A 10 -10.74 -21.75 2.93
N ASP A 11 -9.56 -21.24 2.62
CA ASP A 11 -9.30 -20.49 1.39
C ASP A 11 -8.69 -21.36 0.27
N VAL A 12 -8.53 -22.67 0.52
CA VAL A 12 -8.07 -23.62 -0.50
C VAL A 12 -9.27 -24.09 -1.31
N SER A 13 -9.24 -23.80 -2.61
CA SER A 13 -10.23 -24.28 -3.58
C SER A 13 -9.53 -25.15 -4.62
N GLU A 14 -10.10 -26.32 -4.91
CA GLU A 14 -9.57 -27.26 -5.92
C GLU A 14 -8.08 -27.62 -5.71
N GLY A 15 -7.63 -27.68 -4.46
CA GLY A 15 -6.24 -28.01 -4.12
C GLY A 15 -5.25 -26.86 -4.34
N ALA A 16 -5.71 -25.63 -4.54
CA ALA A 16 -4.85 -24.47 -4.67
C ALA A 16 -5.24 -23.35 -3.70
N LEU A 17 -4.25 -22.61 -3.20
CA LEU A 17 -4.40 -21.42 -2.38
C LEU A 17 -3.98 -20.19 -3.19
N ASP A 18 -4.89 -19.23 -3.35
CA ASP A 18 -4.61 -17.98 -4.03
C ASP A 18 -4.28 -16.88 -3.02
N LEU A 19 -3.00 -16.54 -2.89
CA LEU A 19 -2.59 -15.48 -1.97
C LEU A 19 -3.11 -14.10 -2.39
N GLY A 20 -3.62 -13.92 -3.60
CA GLY A 20 -4.26 -12.67 -4.03
C GLY A 20 -5.64 -12.45 -3.40
N THR A 21 -6.36 -13.51 -3.04
CA THR A 21 -7.72 -13.44 -2.46
C THR A 21 -7.75 -13.69 -0.96
N VAL A 22 -6.69 -14.30 -0.41
CA VAL A 22 -6.54 -14.52 1.03
C VAL A 22 -6.25 -13.19 1.74
N GLY A 23 -6.95 -12.96 2.85
CA GLY A 23 -6.70 -11.85 3.78
C GLY A 23 -5.34 -11.95 4.48
N GLU A 24 -5.17 -11.28 5.63
CA GLU A 24 -3.89 -11.32 6.37
C GLU A 24 -3.53 -12.73 6.87
N PHE A 25 -4.54 -13.57 7.10
CA PHE A 25 -4.41 -14.95 7.55
C PHE A 25 -5.26 -15.87 6.69
N THR A 26 -4.81 -17.12 6.53
CA THR A 26 -5.66 -18.23 6.11
C THR A 26 -5.89 -19.18 7.29
N ARG A 27 -7.08 -19.77 7.37
CA ARG A 27 -7.45 -20.63 8.50
C ARG A 27 -7.27 -22.10 8.16
N ALA A 28 -6.45 -22.79 8.94
CA ALA A 28 -6.45 -24.25 9.00
C ALA A 28 -7.46 -24.72 10.06
N GLU A 29 -8.28 -25.70 9.73
CA GLU A 29 -9.28 -26.28 10.61
C GLU A 29 -9.08 -27.79 10.69
N VAL A 30 -9.08 -28.30 11.92
CA VAL A 30 -8.98 -29.73 12.24
C VAL A 30 -10.23 -30.13 12.99
N GLN A 31 -10.99 -31.09 12.43
CA GLN A 31 -12.11 -31.68 13.14
C GLN A 31 -11.62 -32.48 14.34
N ARG A 32 -12.24 -32.27 15.50
CA ARG A 32 -11.83 -32.97 16.72
C ARG A 32 -12.27 -34.43 16.69
N SER A 33 -11.53 -35.26 17.40
CA SER A 33 -12.04 -36.57 17.87
C SER A 33 -12.42 -36.51 19.35
N ALA A 34 -13.44 -37.27 19.74
CA ALA A 34 -13.85 -37.40 21.14
C ALA A 34 -12.74 -37.97 22.05
N SER A 35 -11.78 -38.72 21.47
CA SER A 35 -10.64 -39.28 22.19
C SER A 35 -9.53 -38.27 22.50
N TRP A 36 -9.67 -37.01 22.09
CA TRP A 36 -8.63 -35.99 22.21
C TRP A 36 -8.68 -35.15 23.49
N HIS A 37 -9.51 -35.49 24.46
CA HIS A 37 -9.60 -34.71 25.70
C HIS A 37 -8.24 -34.63 26.43
N ASN A 38 -7.82 -33.41 26.81
CA ASN A 38 -6.54 -33.09 27.45
C ASN A 38 -5.28 -33.45 26.62
N LYS A 39 -5.42 -33.55 25.30
CA LYS A 39 -4.30 -33.75 24.39
C LYS A 39 -3.78 -32.43 23.84
N VAL A 40 -2.67 -32.52 23.12
CA VAL A 40 -2.07 -31.39 22.43
C VAL A 40 -2.06 -31.68 20.94
N LEU A 41 -2.52 -30.72 20.15
CA LEU A 41 -2.43 -30.74 18.70
C LEU A 41 -1.25 -29.87 18.27
N LYS A 42 -0.42 -30.39 17.38
CA LYS A 42 0.62 -29.61 16.71
C LYS A 42 0.34 -29.55 15.22
N LEU A 43 0.13 -28.35 14.67
CA LEU A 43 -0.09 -28.14 13.24
C LEU A 43 1.25 -27.88 12.56
N PHE A 44 1.43 -28.37 11.34
CA PHE A 44 2.62 -28.17 10.54
C PHE A 44 2.28 -27.74 9.11
N VAL A 45 3.04 -26.79 8.57
CA VAL A 45 3.10 -26.45 7.14
C VAL A 45 4.53 -26.64 6.66
N LEU A 46 4.70 -27.41 5.59
CA LEU A 46 6.01 -27.73 5.02
C LEU A 46 6.06 -27.40 3.53
N ASP A 47 7.25 -27.11 3.04
CA ASP A 47 7.52 -27.04 1.61
C ASP A 47 7.79 -28.42 0.98
N GLU A 48 8.07 -28.42 -0.33
CA GLU A 48 8.30 -29.63 -1.13
C GLU A 48 9.50 -30.45 -0.64
N GLN A 49 10.50 -29.78 -0.05
CA GLN A 49 11.72 -30.36 0.50
C GLN A 49 11.56 -30.82 1.96
N ASN A 50 10.35 -30.76 2.54
CA ASN A 50 10.04 -31.05 3.94
C ASN A 50 10.66 -30.07 4.95
N LYS A 51 11.02 -28.85 4.55
CA LYS A 51 11.37 -27.80 5.50
C LYS A 51 10.09 -27.33 6.21
N VAL A 52 10.12 -27.26 7.53
CA VAL A 52 9.03 -26.68 8.32
C VAL A 52 9.00 -25.18 8.11
N LEU A 53 7.86 -24.68 7.61
CA LEU A 53 7.58 -23.27 7.39
C LEU A 53 6.82 -22.65 8.55
N TYR A 54 5.97 -23.47 9.17
CA TYR A 54 5.15 -23.12 10.30
C TYR A 54 4.90 -24.36 11.13
N ASP A 55 5.04 -24.22 12.44
CA ASP A 55 4.51 -25.16 13.40
C ASP A 55 3.97 -24.43 14.63
N GLU A 56 2.81 -24.86 15.11
CA GLU A 56 2.18 -24.24 16.26
C GLU A 56 1.47 -25.29 17.10
N VAL A 57 1.53 -25.09 18.41
CA VAL A 57 0.95 -25.99 19.41
C VAL A 57 -0.35 -25.40 19.93
N ARG A 58 -1.41 -26.20 19.89
CA ARG A 58 -2.73 -25.84 20.42
C ARG A 58 -3.25 -26.89 21.38
N PRO A 59 -3.80 -26.49 22.54
CA PRO A 59 -4.54 -27.41 23.38
C PRO A 59 -5.77 -27.89 22.61
N THR A 60 -6.07 -29.18 22.68
CA THR A 60 -7.34 -29.66 22.12
C THR A 60 -8.48 -29.14 23.00
N PRO A 61 -9.55 -28.61 22.40
CA PRO A 61 -10.65 -28.02 23.15
C PRO A 61 -11.39 -29.08 23.97
N ASN A 62 -12.07 -28.60 25.02
CA ASN A 62 -12.99 -29.41 25.80
C ASN A 62 -14.20 -29.85 24.94
N ASN A 63 -15.16 -30.56 25.56
CA ASN A 63 -16.31 -31.13 24.84
C ASN A 63 -17.27 -30.12 24.19
N ASP A 64 -17.00 -28.82 24.30
CA ASP A 64 -17.82 -27.70 23.88
C ASP A 64 -17.51 -27.17 22.47
N ARG A 65 -16.35 -27.49 21.88
CA ARG A 65 -16.00 -27.08 20.50
C ARG A 65 -15.81 -28.30 19.61
N LEU A 66 -16.24 -28.22 18.35
CA LEU A 66 -16.18 -29.32 17.38
C LEU A 66 -14.89 -29.37 16.53
N ALA A 67 -14.11 -28.30 16.53
CA ALA A 67 -12.88 -28.19 15.75
C ALA A 67 -11.81 -27.35 16.47
N VAL A 68 -10.56 -27.58 16.09
CA VAL A 68 -9.41 -26.72 16.40
C VAL A 68 -9.11 -25.91 15.15
N TRP A 69 -8.94 -24.60 15.28
CA TRP A 69 -8.53 -23.76 14.17
C TRP A 69 -7.24 -23.02 14.49
N GLU A 70 -6.48 -22.75 13.43
CA GLU A 70 -5.25 -22.01 13.48
C GLU A 70 -5.19 -21.00 12.35
N ASN A 71 -4.70 -19.79 12.66
CA ASN A 71 -4.49 -18.76 11.65
C ASN A 71 -3.04 -18.81 11.19
N ILE A 72 -2.84 -19.21 9.94
CA ILE A 72 -1.53 -19.18 9.29
C ILE A 72 -1.39 -17.82 8.62
N ALA A 73 -0.38 -17.05 9.04
CA ALA A 73 -0.12 -15.73 8.48
C ALA A 73 0.27 -15.84 7.00
N LYS A 74 -0.31 -14.97 6.17
CA LYS A 74 -0.03 -14.89 4.73
C LYS A 74 1.46 -14.68 4.45
N SER A 75 2.16 -13.94 5.31
CA SER A 75 3.60 -13.67 5.20
C SER A 75 4.47 -14.94 5.19
N ILE A 76 4.01 -16.03 5.81
CA ILE A 76 4.72 -17.33 5.82
C ILE A 76 4.67 -17.99 4.43
N LEU A 77 3.63 -17.67 3.66
CA LEU A 77 3.31 -18.30 2.37
C LEU A 77 3.79 -17.47 1.16
N LEU A 78 4.11 -16.19 1.35
CA LEU A 78 4.64 -15.31 0.30
C LEU A 78 5.98 -15.81 -0.26
N GLY A 79 6.20 -15.61 -1.55
CA GLY A 79 7.42 -16.04 -2.24
C GLY A 79 7.45 -17.54 -2.58
N ARG A 80 6.33 -18.24 -2.39
CA ARG A 80 6.16 -19.68 -2.65
C ARG A 80 5.20 -19.96 -3.80
N GLU A 81 4.92 -18.95 -4.60
CA GLU A 81 4.15 -19.05 -5.83
C GLU A 81 4.61 -20.21 -6.71
N GLY A 82 3.67 -21.09 -7.09
CA GLY A 82 3.93 -22.29 -7.87
C GLY A 82 4.39 -23.51 -7.06
N GLN A 83 4.75 -23.36 -5.78
CA GLN A 83 5.17 -24.48 -4.94
C GLN A 83 3.97 -25.26 -4.39
N GLN A 84 4.19 -26.56 -4.18
CA GLN A 84 3.26 -27.44 -3.50
C GLN A 84 3.60 -27.54 -2.00
N LEU A 85 2.71 -27.04 -1.14
CA LEU A 85 2.85 -27.14 0.31
C LEU A 85 2.10 -28.34 0.87
N ARG A 86 2.58 -28.82 2.02
CA ARG A 86 2.01 -29.94 2.76
C ARG A 86 1.58 -29.48 4.14
N VAL A 87 0.33 -29.69 4.48
CA VAL A 87 -0.25 -29.34 5.78
C VAL A 87 -0.73 -30.62 6.47
N TYR A 88 -0.30 -30.82 7.71
CA TYR A 88 -0.77 -31.93 8.54
C TYR A 88 -0.72 -31.52 10.01
N TYR A 89 -1.35 -32.33 10.86
CA TYR A 89 -1.26 -32.15 12.31
C TYR A 89 -0.85 -33.45 12.99
N GLU A 90 -0.39 -33.33 14.23
CA GLU A 90 -0.08 -34.44 15.12
C GLU A 90 -0.84 -34.29 16.43
N VAL A 91 -1.33 -35.40 16.97
CA VAL A 91 -1.92 -35.49 18.31
C VAL A 91 -1.25 -36.64 19.05
N ASP A 92 -0.59 -36.34 20.17
CA ASP A 92 0.27 -37.28 20.93
C ASP A 92 1.27 -38.05 20.05
N GLY A 93 1.89 -37.35 19.09
CA GLY A 93 2.87 -37.95 18.16
C GLY A 93 2.25 -38.84 17.07
N VAL A 94 0.92 -38.93 16.98
CA VAL A 94 0.23 -39.61 15.89
C VAL A 94 -0.16 -38.60 14.82
N ARG A 95 0.39 -38.78 13.62
CA ARG A 95 0.23 -37.88 12.47
C ARG A 95 -1.10 -38.07 11.73
N SER A 96 -1.68 -36.99 11.20
CA SER A 96 -2.86 -37.01 10.35
C SER A 96 -2.57 -37.39 8.89
N GLN A 97 -3.62 -37.57 8.09
CA GLN A 97 -3.48 -37.45 6.63
C GLN A 97 -2.99 -36.05 6.24
N VAL A 98 -2.31 -35.96 5.09
CA VAL A 98 -1.66 -34.73 4.60
C VAL A 98 -2.56 -34.03 3.60
N LEU A 99 -2.84 -32.74 3.83
CA LEU A 99 -3.39 -31.85 2.82
C LEU A 99 -2.22 -31.37 1.95
N THR A 100 -2.35 -31.58 0.65
CA THR A 100 -1.42 -31.04 -0.33
C THR A 100 -2.11 -29.92 -1.08
N LEU A 101 -1.47 -28.74 -1.15
CA LEU A 101 -2.01 -27.56 -1.83
C LEU A 101 -0.95 -26.87 -2.66
N THR A 102 -1.31 -26.29 -3.79
CA THR A 102 -0.42 -25.46 -4.61
C THR A 102 -0.66 -23.99 -4.31
N ILE A 103 0.40 -23.23 -4.04
CA ILE A 103 0.29 -21.77 -3.99
C ILE A 103 0.16 -21.26 -5.42
N LYS A 104 -0.97 -20.62 -5.77
CA LYS A 104 -1.13 -20.10 -7.13
C LYS A 104 -0.06 -19.05 -7.40
N ALA A 105 0.63 -19.20 -8.54
CA ALA A 105 1.52 -18.16 -9.03
C ALA A 105 0.69 -16.97 -9.48
N ASN A 106 0.58 -15.97 -8.61
CA ASN A 106 -0.27 -14.83 -8.88
C ASN A 106 0.52 -13.54 -8.99
N PHE A 107 1.77 -13.56 -9.46
CA PHE A 107 2.49 -12.32 -9.81
C PHE A 107 1.76 -11.58 -10.93
N ALA A 108 1.21 -12.29 -11.92
CA ALA A 108 0.66 -11.70 -13.14
C ALA A 108 -0.79 -11.20 -13.04
N ALA A 109 -1.52 -11.46 -11.95
CA ALA A 109 -2.90 -10.96 -11.86
C ALA A 109 -2.96 -9.43 -11.81
N PRO A 110 -3.89 -8.81 -12.54
CA PRO A 110 -4.20 -7.39 -12.39
C PRO A 110 -4.49 -7.05 -10.92
N LEU A 111 -4.02 -5.88 -10.48
CA LEU A 111 -4.28 -5.35 -9.15
C LEU A 111 -4.96 -3.98 -9.28
N THR A 112 -6.04 -3.78 -8.53
CA THR A 112 -6.69 -2.48 -8.38
C THR A 112 -6.50 -1.98 -6.95
N VAL A 113 -6.00 -0.76 -6.80
CA VAL A 113 -5.88 -0.07 -5.51
C VAL A 113 -6.74 1.18 -5.53
N ASP A 114 -7.64 1.26 -4.56
CA ASP A 114 -8.55 2.39 -4.38
C ASP A 114 -8.20 3.15 -3.10
N LEU A 115 -7.77 4.40 -3.27
CA LEU A 115 -7.36 5.31 -2.21
C LEU A 115 -8.36 6.45 -1.99
N SER A 116 -9.52 6.44 -2.65
CA SER A 116 -10.52 7.53 -2.59
C SER A 116 -10.95 7.84 -1.15
N GLY A 117 -11.16 6.80 -0.34
CA GLY A 117 -11.49 6.93 1.09
C GLY A 117 -10.32 7.33 2.00
N ARG A 118 -9.08 7.36 1.49
CA ARG A 118 -7.87 7.69 2.27
C ARG A 118 -7.50 9.16 2.18
N ASN A 119 -7.98 9.88 1.16
CA ASN A 119 -7.58 11.27 0.89
C ASN A 119 -6.05 11.46 0.88
N TYR A 120 -5.35 10.53 0.22
CA TYR A 120 -3.91 10.54 0.12
C TYR A 120 -3.45 11.65 -0.84
N ILE A 121 -2.67 12.61 -0.33
CA ILE A 121 -2.21 13.77 -1.10
C ILE A 121 -0.73 13.63 -1.42
N VAL A 122 -0.37 13.81 -2.69
CA VAL A 122 1.00 13.82 -3.19
C VAL A 122 1.29 15.18 -3.82
N PHE A 123 2.38 15.83 -3.41
CA PHE A 123 2.81 17.08 -4.01
C PHE A 123 3.31 16.87 -5.44
N ARG A 124 3.00 17.81 -6.34
CA ARG A 124 3.36 17.76 -7.75
C ARG A 124 3.84 19.12 -8.24
N THR A 125 4.77 19.09 -9.18
CA THR A 125 5.11 20.27 -9.98
C THR A 125 4.01 20.58 -11.01
N ALA A 126 4.03 21.75 -11.63
CA ALA A 126 3.17 22.07 -12.77
C ALA A 126 3.38 21.13 -13.99
N ALA A 127 4.54 20.47 -14.09
CA ALA A 127 4.83 19.43 -15.08
C ALA A 127 4.37 18.02 -14.64
N GLU A 128 3.57 17.96 -13.58
CA GLU A 128 3.01 16.75 -12.99
C GLU A 128 4.04 15.78 -12.39
N GLU A 129 5.30 16.21 -12.22
CA GLU A 129 6.31 15.40 -11.54
C GLU A 129 5.97 15.28 -10.04
N PRO A 130 5.81 14.06 -9.48
CA PRO A 130 5.50 13.90 -8.08
C PRO A 130 6.74 14.08 -7.20
N SER A 131 6.57 14.78 -6.07
CA SER A 131 7.46 14.70 -4.91
C SER A 131 6.80 13.74 -3.92
N PRO A 132 7.22 12.47 -3.80
CA PRO A 132 6.67 11.55 -2.80
C PRO A 132 6.79 12.11 -1.38
N PRO A 133 5.98 11.66 -0.41
CA PRO A 133 6.30 11.90 0.98
C PRO A 133 7.58 11.16 1.39
N PRO A 134 8.32 11.66 2.41
CA PRO A 134 9.53 10.99 2.89
C PRO A 134 9.26 9.56 3.36
N GLU A 135 8.09 9.36 3.96
CA GLU A 135 7.57 8.06 4.37
C GLU A 135 6.23 7.84 3.69
N VAL A 136 6.19 6.93 2.70
CA VAL A 136 4.94 6.56 2.04
C VAL A 136 4.08 5.79 3.04
N PRO A 137 2.82 6.22 3.29
CA PRO A 137 1.95 5.52 4.23
C PRO A 137 1.68 4.07 3.82
N ASP A 138 1.51 3.17 4.79
CA ASP A 138 1.28 1.73 4.53
C ASP A 138 0.11 1.43 3.60
N TYR A 139 -0.95 2.23 3.64
CA TYR A 139 -2.09 2.06 2.74
C TYR A 139 -1.80 2.48 1.28
N ALA A 140 -0.71 3.21 1.03
CA ALA A 140 -0.28 3.70 -0.28
C ALA A 140 0.98 2.98 -0.79
N GLN A 141 1.37 1.87 -0.16
CA GLN A 141 2.46 1.02 -0.59
C GLN A 141 2.12 -0.47 -0.41
N PHE A 142 2.76 -1.32 -1.19
CA PHE A 142 2.68 -2.78 -1.01
C PHE A 142 3.92 -3.43 -1.59
N THR A 143 4.18 -4.70 -1.26
CA THR A 143 5.27 -5.48 -1.85
C THR A 143 4.70 -6.65 -2.64
N ARG A 144 5.17 -6.84 -3.87
CA ARG A 144 4.78 -7.97 -4.72
C ARG A 144 5.99 -8.49 -5.48
N THR A 145 6.28 -9.78 -5.31
CA THR A 145 7.52 -10.39 -5.81
C THR A 145 7.27 -11.70 -6.56
N THR A 146 8.28 -12.18 -7.29
CA THR A 146 8.29 -13.53 -7.89
C THR A 146 9.68 -14.16 -7.74
N ALA A 147 9.75 -15.50 -7.64
CA ALA A 147 10.92 -16.26 -7.18
C ALA A 147 12.18 -16.20 -8.08
N GLN A 148 12.14 -15.49 -9.20
CA GLN A 148 13.26 -15.30 -10.14
C GLN A 148 13.65 -13.83 -10.32
N ALA A 149 12.90 -12.92 -9.71
CA ALA A 149 13.13 -11.49 -9.86
C ALA A 149 14.25 -11.03 -8.93
N VAL A 150 15.20 -10.29 -9.49
CA VAL A 150 16.22 -9.56 -8.73
C VAL A 150 16.03 -8.05 -8.85
N ASN A 151 15.18 -7.61 -9.77
CA ASN A 151 14.81 -6.22 -9.96
C ASN A 151 13.38 -6.09 -10.49
N TYR A 152 12.84 -4.87 -10.42
CA TYR A 152 11.50 -4.53 -10.92
C TYR A 152 11.52 -3.20 -11.65
N GLU A 153 10.57 -3.02 -12.56
CA GLU A 153 10.39 -1.79 -13.32
C GLU A 153 8.91 -1.41 -13.38
N SER A 154 8.63 -0.11 -13.37
CA SER A 154 7.29 0.44 -13.58
C SER A 154 7.25 1.14 -14.93
N SER A 155 6.18 0.91 -15.69
CA SER A 155 5.94 1.61 -16.95
C SER A 155 5.65 3.10 -16.78
N ASP A 156 5.24 3.51 -15.57
CA ASP A 156 5.01 4.92 -15.22
C ASP A 156 5.40 5.21 -13.76
N THR A 157 6.56 5.83 -13.60
CA THR A 157 7.12 6.20 -12.29
C THR A 157 6.48 7.45 -11.67
N LYS A 158 5.63 8.17 -12.42
CA LYS A 158 4.81 9.27 -11.89
C LYS A 158 3.55 8.76 -11.17
N VAL A 159 3.14 7.53 -11.47
CA VAL A 159 2.00 6.85 -10.86
C VAL A 159 2.45 5.84 -9.82
N ALA A 160 3.41 4.97 -10.15
CA ALA A 160 3.91 3.96 -9.22
C ALA A 160 5.42 3.79 -9.36
N ARG A 161 6.14 3.91 -8.26
CA ARG A 161 7.58 3.58 -8.20
C ARG A 161 7.74 2.21 -7.56
N VAL A 162 8.62 1.38 -8.13
CA VAL A 162 8.95 0.07 -7.57
C VAL A 162 10.45 0.00 -7.31
N ASP A 163 10.84 -0.50 -6.14
CA ASP A 163 12.25 -0.74 -5.81
C ASP A 163 12.69 -2.17 -6.16
N SER A 164 13.98 -2.46 -6.01
CA SER A 164 14.54 -3.78 -6.32
C SER A 164 14.01 -4.92 -5.44
N SER A 165 13.38 -4.61 -4.29
CA SER A 165 12.72 -5.58 -3.42
C SER A 165 11.29 -5.90 -3.85
N GLY A 166 10.77 -5.22 -4.87
CA GLY A 166 9.38 -5.33 -5.32
C GLY A 166 8.42 -4.52 -4.46
N LYS A 167 8.91 -3.58 -3.66
CA LYS A 167 8.08 -2.63 -2.93
C LYS A 167 7.60 -1.54 -3.88
N VAL A 168 6.29 -1.45 -4.06
CA VAL A 168 5.60 -0.47 -4.88
C VAL A 168 5.07 0.66 -4.01
N SER A 169 5.40 1.89 -4.38
CA SER A 169 4.89 3.13 -3.78
C SER A 169 3.96 3.83 -4.77
N LEU A 170 2.74 4.12 -4.34
CA LEU A 170 1.70 4.76 -5.15
C LEU A 170 1.82 6.27 -5.04
N LEU A 171 1.80 6.96 -6.17
CA LEU A 171 2.02 8.41 -6.27
C LEU A 171 0.96 9.13 -7.10
N GLY A 172 0.22 8.42 -7.96
CA GLY A 172 -0.80 9.00 -8.84
C GLY A 172 -1.89 8.00 -9.20
N ASN A 173 -2.80 8.43 -10.08
CA ASN A 173 -3.88 7.60 -10.60
C ASN A 173 -3.51 7.06 -11.98
N ALA A 174 -3.99 5.86 -12.30
CA ALA A 174 -3.93 5.27 -13.64
C ALA A 174 -5.07 4.27 -13.79
N GLU A 175 -6.17 4.71 -14.41
CA GLU A 175 -7.30 3.84 -14.74
C GLU A 175 -7.20 3.33 -16.18
N ASP A 176 -6.88 4.21 -17.12
CA ASP A 176 -6.72 3.88 -18.54
C ASP A 176 -5.69 4.79 -19.22
N PRO A 177 -4.52 4.27 -19.66
CA PRO A 177 -4.06 2.90 -19.47
C PRO A 177 -3.58 2.63 -18.02
N PRO A 178 -3.72 1.39 -17.50
CA PRO A 178 -3.12 1.00 -16.22
C PRO A 178 -1.60 0.96 -16.30
N VAL A 179 -0.94 1.08 -15.15
CA VAL A 179 0.52 0.92 -15.05
C VAL A 179 0.88 -0.55 -15.15
N THR A 180 1.99 -0.87 -15.82
CA THR A 180 2.56 -2.22 -15.81
C THR A 180 3.78 -2.26 -14.88
N ILE A 181 3.80 -3.21 -13.95
CA ILE A 181 4.98 -3.52 -13.15
C ILE A 181 5.59 -4.83 -13.68
N THR A 182 6.87 -4.77 -14.04
CA THR A 182 7.61 -5.88 -14.64
C THR A 182 8.67 -6.39 -13.68
N ALA A 183 8.73 -7.70 -13.50
CA ALA A 183 9.80 -8.37 -12.76
C ALA A 183 10.92 -8.80 -13.71
N LEU A 184 12.17 -8.58 -13.31
CA LEU A 184 13.36 -8.82 -14.11
C LEU A 184 14.32 -9.80 -13.42
N ASP A 185 14.89 -10.75 -14.17
CA ASP A 185 15.98 -11.60 -13.69
C ASP A 185 17.35 -10.88 -13.71
N ALA A 186 18.40 -11.61 -13.32
CA ALA A 186 19.77 -11.10 -13.27
C ALA A 186 20.36 -10.73 -14.65
N ALA A 187 19.79 -11.23 -15.74
CA ALA A 187 20.15 -10.85 -17.10
C ALA A 187 19.35 -9.64 -17.62
N GLY A 188 18.39 -9.13 -16.83
CA GLY A 188 17.47 -8.07 -17.23
C GLY A 188 16.31 -8.56 -18.10
N ALA A 189 16.09 -9.87 -18.20
CA ALA A 189 14.95 -10.43 -18.92
C ALA A 189 13.70 -10.41 -18.05
N SER A 190 12.55 -10.12 -18.67
CA SER A 190 11.27 -10.17 -17.98
C SER A 190 10.93 -11.60 -17.57
N VAL A 191 10.66 -11.81 -16.29
CA VAL A 191 10.18 -13.09 -15.70
C VAL A 191 8.71 -13.02 -15.30
N GLY A 192 8.04 -11.91 -15.61
CA GLY A 192 6.63 -11.68 -15.38
C GLY A 192 6.28 -10.20 -15.41
N SER A 193 5.00 -9.90 -15.57
CA SER A 193 4.46 -8.55 -15.38
C SER A 193 3.02 -8.61 -14.87
N TYR A 194 2.53 -7.53 -14.27
CA TYR A 194 1.12 -7.34 -13.96
C TYR A 194 0.67 -5.90 -14.23
N THR A 195 -0.62 -5.73 -14.46
CA THR A 195 -1.26 -4.42 -14.56
C THR A 195 -1.73 -3.93 -13.20
N LEU A 196 -1.54 -2.64 -12.96
CA LEU A 196 -1.85 -1.93 -11.73
C LEU A 196 -2.75 -0.75 -12.07
N THR A 197 -3.99 -0.81 -11.58
CA THR A 197 -4.95 0.28 -11.63
C THR A 197 -4.94 1.01 -10.29
N VAL A 198 -4.79 2.32 -10.30
CA VAL A 198 -4.76 3.16 -9.09
C VAL A 198 -5.76 4.29 -9.23
N ARG A 199 -6.57 4.52 -8.19
CA ARG A 199 -7.49 5.65 -8.13
C ARG A 199 -7.54 6.30 -6.74
N GLY A 200 -8.04 7.52 -6.68
CA GLY A 200 -8.26 8.26 -5.44
C GLY A 200 -7.00 8.90 -4.81
N VAL A 201 -5.87 8.94 -5.53
CA VAL A 201 -4.73 9.79 -5.16
C VAL A 201 -5.07 11.23 -5.55
N ARG A 202 -4.86 12.18 -4.63
CA ARG A 202 -5.03 13.61 -4.89
C ARG A 202 -3.67 14.26 -5.11
N GLY A 203 -3.54 15.04 -6.17
CA GLY A 203 -2.33 15.82 -6.46
C GLY A 203 -2.45 17.23 -5.90
N LEU A 204 -1.46 17.70 -5.14
CA LEU A 204 -1.30 19.10 -4.74
C LEU A 204 -0.25 19.74 -5.64
N TYR A 205 -0.68 20.56 -6.59
CA TYR A 205 0.16 21.09 -7.66
C TYR A 205 0.66 22.48 -7.33
N LEU A 206 1.96 22.71 -7.47
CA LEU A 206 2.52 24.05 -7.49
C LEU A 206 2.27 24.72 -8.84
N LEU A 207 1.57 25.85 -8.84
CA LEU A 207 1.12 26.55 -10.04
C LEU A 207 1.85 27.88 -10.28
N SER A 208 2.64 28.36 -9.31
CA SER A 208 3.47 29.56 -9.47
C SER A 208 4.93 29.31 -9.10
N TYR A 209 5.84 29.96 -9.83
CA TYR A 209 7.27 29.96 -9.51
C TYR A 209 7.67 31.07 -8.53
N ASP A 210 6.85 32.12 -8.42
CA ASP A 210 6.99 33.18 -7.42
C ASP A 210 5.92 33.05 -6.32
N HIS A 211 6.19 33.69 -5.19
CA HIS A 211 5.31 33.73 -4.03
C HIS A 211 4.48 35.01 -3.95
N GLU A 212 4.32 35.73 -5.05
CA GLU A 212 3.78 37.11 -5.03
C GLU A 212 2.25 37.16 -5.17
N LEU A 213 1.62 36.00 -5.39
CA LEU A 213 0.18 35.89 -5.59
C LEU A 213 -0.56 36.05 -4.28
N GLN A 214 -1.68 36.78 -4.34
CA GLN A 214 -2.70 36.81 -3.28
C GLN A 214 -3.75 35.73 -3.56
N ALA A 215 -4.59 35.44 -2.57
CA ALA A 215 -5.61 34.40 -2.66
C ALA A 215 -6.53 34.46 -3.91
N PRO A 216 -7.03 35.62 -4.37
CA PRO A 216 -7.78 35.69 -5.63
C PRO A 216 -6.96 35.24 -6.84
N GLY A 217 -5.67 35.60 -6.89
CA GLY A 217 -4.75 35.18 -7.96
C GLY A 217 -4.45 33.69 -7.91
N ALA A 218 -4.24 33.13 -6.71
CA ALA A 218 -4.06 31.70 -6.52
C ALA A 218 -5.31 30.90 -6.93
N ALA A 219 -6.50 31.41 -6.62
CA ALA A 219 -7.77 30.79 -7.02
C ALA A 219 -7.97 30.80 -8.56
N LEU A 220 -7.63 31.92 -9.21
CA LEU A 220 -7.64 32.01 -10.67
C LEU A 220 -6.63 31.05 -11.31
N ALA A 221 -5.43 30.92 -10.73
CA ALA A 221 -4.42 29.97 -11.19
C ALA A 221 -4.95 28.52 -11.10
N ALA A 222 -5.47 28.08 -9.94
CA ALA A 222 -6.05 26.75 -9.79
C ALA A 222 -7.16 26.48 -10.81
N THR A 223 -8.09 27.42 -10.96
CA THR A 223 -9.20 27.31 -11.92
C THR A 223 -8.70 27.20 -13.36
N SER A 224 -7.65 27.93 -13.73
CA SER A 224 -7.08 27.90 -15.09
C SER A 224 -6.48 26.54 -15.46
N TYR A 225 -6.07 25.75 -14.46
CA TYR A 225 -5.60 24.37 -14.62
C TYR A 225 -6.71 23.32 -14.39
N GLY A 226 -7.96 23.74 -14.17
CA GLY A 226 -9.06 22.82 -13.86
C GLY A 226 -8.95 22.13 -12.50
N LEU A 227 -8.22 22.75 -11.57
CA LEU A 227 -8.00 22.26 -10.21
C LEU A 227 -8.86 23.06 -9.21
N ASP A 228 -9.15 22.44 -8.07
CA ASP A 228 -9.78 23.12 -6.95
C ASP A 228 -8.74 23.92 -6.15
N VAL A 229 -9.21 24.95 -5.44
CA VAL A 229 -8.36 25.67 -4.48
C VAL A 229 -8.27 24.87 -3.18
N PRO A 230 -7.07 24.57 -2.66
CA PRO A 230 -6.93 23.71 -1.48
C PRO A 230 -7.55 24.32 -0.22
N THR A 231 -8.22 23.50 0.58
CA THR A 231 -8.84 23.90 1.85
C THR A 231 -7.89 23.73 3.04
N ALA A 232 -8.29 24.21 4.23
CA ALA A 232 -7.57 23.94 5.47
C ALA A 232 -7.47 22.44 5.80
N ASP A 233 -8.49 21.66 5.46
CA ASP A 233 -8.49 20.22 5.65
C ASP A 233 -7.50 19.53 4.70
N ASP A 234 -7.43 20.00 3.45
CA ASP A 234 -6.45 19.50 2.48
C ASP A 234 -5.02 19.74 2.96
N PHE A 235 -4.74 20.96 3.45
CA PHE A 235 -3.44 21.28 4.02
C PHE A 235 -3.13 20.46 5.27
N SER A 236 -4.08 20.29 6.17
CA SER A 236 -3.87 19.49 7.38
C SER A 236 -3.53 18.05 7.05
N ARG A 237 -4.18 17.46 6.04
CA ARG A 237 -3.89 16.11 5.54
C ARG A 237 -2.53 16.04 4.87
N PHE A 238 -2.20 17.00 4.02
CA PHE A 238 -0.90 17.10 3.39
C PHE A 238 0.23 17.20 4.44
N SER A 239 0.08 18.09 5.43
CA SER A 239 1.01 18.24 6.54
C SER A 239 1.20 16.93 7.32
N ALA A 240 0.14 16.15 7.52
CA ALA A 240 0.24 14.86 8.21
C ALA A 240 1.06 13.84 7.41
N VAL A 241 0.88 13.78 6.08
CA VAL A 241 1.59 12.85 5.19
C VAL A 241 3.07 13.24 5.02
N TYR A 242 3.40 14.54 5.09
CA TYR A 242 4.78 15.06 4.95
C TYR A 242 5.44 15.42 6.29
N ALA A 243 4.88 14.98 7.42
CA ALA A 243 5.35 15.36 8.75
C ALA A 243 6.82 15.01 9.02
N ALA A 244 7.36 13.97 8.37
CA ALA A 244 8.77 13.60 8.46
C ALA A 244 9.73 14.66 7.86
N ALA A 245 9.23 15.55 7.00
CA ALA A 245 9.96 16.68 6.43
C ALA A 245 9.57 18.03 7.06
N LYS A 246 8.90 18.04 8.22
CA LYS A 246 8.38 19.27 8.84
C LYS A 246 9.43 20.37 9.10
N ASP A 247 10.69 19.99 9.30
CA ASP A 247 11.75 20.93 9.65
C ASP A 247 12.33 21.64 8.42
N ASP A 248 12.10 21.10 7.21
CA ASP A 248 12.50 21.70 5.93
C ASP A 248 11.69 21.10 4.76
N LEU A 249 10.38 21.39 4.72
CA LEU A 249 9.53 20.86 3.65
C LEU A 249 9.96 21.43 2.29
N ALA A 250 10.25 22.73 2.22
CA ALA A 250 10.62 23.40 0.98
C ALA A 250 11.90 22.78 0.38
N GLY A 251 12.94 22.59 1.19
CA GLY A 251 14.18 21.93 0.77
C GLY A 251 13.96 20.46 0.42
N TYR A 252 13.13 19.73 1.17
CA TYR A 252 12.76 18.35 0.83
C TYR A 252 12.09 18.26 -0.55
N LEU A 253 11.06 19.08 -0.80
CA LEU A 253 10.33 19.08 -2.08
C LEU A 253 11.27 19.42 -3.24
N LYS A 254 12.16 20.41 -3.06
CA LYS A 254 13.18 20.79 -4.06
C LYS A 254 14.20 19.69 -4.33
N ALA A 255 14.59 18.93 -3.30
CA ALA A 255 15.48 17.79 -3.47
C ALA A 255 14.82 16.65 -4.28
N GLN A 256 13.50 16.50 -4.20
CA GLN A 256 12.76 15.54 -5.03
C GLN A 256 12.59 16.01 -6.48
N ASN A 257 12.56 17.34 -6.71
CA ASN A 257 12.29 17.93 -8.01
C ASN A 257 13.15 19.18 -8.24
N LEU A 258 14.28 19.01 -8.96
CA LEU A 258 15.26 20.07 -9.25
C LEU A 258 14.70 21.28 -10.02
N GLY A 259 13.51 21.16 -10.62
CA GLY A 259 12.82 22.24 -11.31
C GLY A 259 12.03 23.17 -10.40
N LEU A 260 11.95 22.93 -9.09
CA LEU A 260 11.20 23.78 -8.17
C LEU A 260 11.94 25.07 -7.80
N PRO A 261 11.23 26.21 -7.65
CA PRO A 261 11.82 27.43 -7.12
C PRO A 261 12.29 27.23 -5.68
N ASP A 262 13.06 28.18 -5.16
CA ASP A 262 13.26 28.25 -3.72
C ASP A 262 11.94 28.68 -3.07
N MET A 263 11.34 27.78 -2.27
CA MET A 263 10.05 27.98 -1.60
C MET A 263 10.19 28.39 -0.12
N THR A 264 11.39 28.75 0.33
CA THR A 264 11.65 29.03 1.75
C THR A 264 11.10 30.38 2.23
N GLU A 265 10.77 31.31 1.33
CA GLU A 265 10.40 32.69 1.67
C GLU A 265 8.91 32.88 2.01
N LYS A 266 8.01 32.02 1.51
CA LYS A 266 6.56 32.04 1.77
C LYS A 266 5.90 30.67 1.64
N GLY A 267 4.72 30.56 2.23
CA GLY A 267 3.88 29.38 2.24
C GLY A 267 2.89 29.27 1.10
N PHE A 268 2.12 28.19 1.11
CA PHE A 268 1.12 27.90 0.09
C PHE A 268 -0.23 28.54 0.43
N LEU A 269 -0.90 29.11 -0.58
CA LEU A 269 -2.22 29.71 -0.44
C LEU A 269 -3.34 28.73 -0.80
N GLY A 270 -4.40 28.77 0.01
CA GLY A 270 -5.61 27.98 -0.18
C GLY A 270 -6.87 28.84 -0.27
N VAL A 271 -8.01 28.19 -0.04
CA VAL A 271 -9.35 28.77 -0.19
C VAL A 271 -9.59 29.87 0.83
N VAL A 272 -10.45 30.81 0.46
CA VAL A 272 -11.02 31.81 1.35
C VAL A 272 -12.11 31.15 2.20
N THR A 273 -11.93 31.09 3.52
CA THR A 273 -12.72 30.22 4.41
C THR A 273 -13.67 30.95 5.37
N ASP A 274 -13.52 32.25 5.58
CA ASP A 274 -14.33 33.00 6.55
C ASP A 274 -15.15 34.14 5.94
N THR A 275 -16.11 34.65 6.72
CA THR A 275 -16.97 35.78 6.33
C THR A 275 -16.23 37.11 6.22
N SER A 276 -14.99 37.19 6.72
CA SER A 276 -14.07 38.32 6.54
C SER A 276 -13.21 38.23 5.28
N GLY A 277 -13.28 37.13 4.53
CA GLY A 277 -12.53 36.93 3.30
C GLY A 277 -11.08 36.49 3.51
N SER A 278 -10.72 35.91 4.67
CA SER A 278 -9.37 35.45 4.97
C SER A 278 -9.06 34.12 4.27
N PRO A 279 -7.95 34.02 3.52
CA PRO A 279 -7.49 32.76 2.95
C PRO A 279 -6.84 31.86 3.98
N THR A 280 -6.82 30.57 3.66
CA THR A 280 -5.99 29.60 4.37
C THR A 280 -4.56 29.64 3.84
N TYR A 281 -3.59 29.45 4.73
CA TYR A 281 -2.18 29.45 4.42
C TYR A 281 -1.47 28.29 5.12
N LEU A 282 -0.70 27.52 4.35
CA LEU A 282 0.22 26.51 4.88
C LEU A 282 1.63 27.07 4.87
N ASP A 283 2.18 27.28 6.05
CA ASP A 283 3.56 27.72 6.21
C ASP A 283 4.53 26.55 5.95
N LEU A 284 5.48 26.70 5.03
CA LEU A 284 6.39 25.62 4.63
C LEU A 284 7.57 25.42 5.57
N ALA A 285 7.87 26.40 6.43
CA ALA A 285 8.92 26.29 7.42
C ALA A 285 8.44 25.57 8.69
N THR A 286 7.16 25.69 9.01
CA THR A 286 6.57 25.13 10.24
C THR A 286 5.55 24.02 9.99
N LEU A 287 5.13 23.85 8.74
CA LEU A 287 4.07 22.94 8.30
C LEU A 287 2.71 23.21 8.97
N GLN A 288 2.51 24.42 9.49
CA GLN A 288 1.30 24.83 10.19
C GLN A 288 0.28 25.48 9.24
N VAL A 289 -0.99 25.09 9.43
CA VAL A 289 -2.13 25.69 8.74
C VAL A 289 -2.65 26.86 9.58
N SER A 290 -2.82 28.02 8.95
CA SER A 290 -3.30 29.23 9.60
C SER A 290 -4.21 30.05 8.69
N SER A 291 -5.03 30.92 9.29
CA SER A 291 -5.71 31.98 8.55
C SER A 291 -4.70 33.09 8.21
N ALA A 292 -4.67 33.50 6.96
CA ALA A 292 -3.84 34.60 6.50
C ALA A 292 -4.66 35.87 6.23
N SER A 293 -3.99 37.03 6.24
CA SER A 293 -4.60 38.28 5.75
C SER A 293 -5.03 38.12 4.29
N PRO A 294 -6.12 38.77 3.82
CA PRO A 294 -6.47 38.81 2.39
C PRO A 294 -5.34 39.34 1.49
N SER A 295 -4.45 40.19 2.04
CA SER A 295 -3.28 40.72 1.34
C SER A 295 -2.04 39.83 1.41
N GLN A 296 -2.12 38.68 2.11
CA GLN A 296 -1.01 37.75 2.24
C GLN A 296 -0.61 37.25 0.85
N LYS A 297 0.70 37.23 0.62
CA LYS A 297 1.29 36.67 -0.58
C LYS A 297 1.86 35.29 -0.30
N GLY A 298 1.76 34.39 -1.26
CA GLY A 298 2.32 33.04 -1.21
C GLY A 298 2.29 32.37 -2.57
N TYR A 299 2.75 31.13 -2.62
CA TYR A 299 2.68 30.36 -3.85
C TYR A 299 1.25 29.93 -4.13
N ALA A 300 0.86 30.01 -5.40
CA ALA A 300 -0.39 29.44 -5.86
C ALA A 300 -0.25 27.92 -5.98
N ILE A 301 -1.25 27.24 -5.46
CA ILE A 301 -1.39 25.81 -5.59
C ILE A 301 -2.81 25.43 -6.00
N GLY A 302 -2.95 24.28 -6.65
CA GLY A 302 -4.24 23.66 -6.93
C GLY A 302 -4.25 22.24 -6.39
N ILE A 303 -5.44 21.70 -6.08
CA ILE A 303 -5.60 20.30 -5.72
C ILE A 303 -6.52 19.62 -6.72
N SER A 304 -6.18 18.39 -7.12
CA SER A 304 -7.07 17.60 -7.96
C SER A 304 -8.33 17.21 -7.19
N GLN A 305 -9.43 17.10 -7.94
CA GLN A 305 -10.69 16.64 -7.40
C GLN A 305 -10.57 15.21 -6.86
N PRO A 306 -11.31 14.85 -5.81
CA PRO A 306 -11.42 13.46 -5.39
C PRO A 306 -12.11 12.66 -6.50
N HIS A 307 -11.41 11.67 -7.06
CA HIS A 307 -11.94 10.68 -8.00
C HIS A 307 -12.30 9.39 -7.28
#